data_AF-A0A6L9FHV4-F1
#
_entry.id   AF-A0A6L9FHV4-F1
#
_cell.length_a   1.000
_cell.length_b   1.000
_cell.length_c   1.000
_cell.angle_alpha   90.00
_cell.angle_beta   90.00
_cell.angle_gamma   90.00
#
_symmetry.space_group_name_H-M   'P 1'
#
loop_
_entity.id
_entity.type
_entity.pdbx_description
1 polymer ?
#
loop_
_entity_poly.entity_id
_entity_poly.type
_entity_poly.pdbx_seq_one_letter_code
_entity_poly.pdbx_strand_id
1 'polypeptide(L)'
;MSFKSTALAKAIQSYCQTIAKGYSVDNTKHMFDVTPPKEVKLREAIIQGSEFLAKINIIDVDQTEGTAVTVGTDKLSTGRAGANEGRFQGTTPDLTGNAYKLQETDTMVRMSWLMQAAWINAGSQGQFNKAVNAYTNKQIAADIVKVGWNGKQASRPTNPETNPLGEDVNEGWQAHVERQAPNQIVKDDGAGGDIYFDPEGTKNANGAPLYTYKTLDSMANDLINNVLAPHHINAPDLVVLVGRELIAAAQYKLYNEADKPSEHNDAQQLAKSIAGRPAYVPAYFPGKRMVVTSYRNLSVYNQRGTKRRKVKDNDDKARLESTYWRMEDYMVEDLEKYAAYDENSVIIGPSNSAPAAPVIATPPSDQTVTAGQTASFSVIAENTTSYEWTLDTAPTGTDSANLELDTTSMTAGDYTVKVTCIGDGGSKEATATLTVNAA
;
A
#
# COMPACT_ATOMS: atom_id res chain seq x y z
N MET A 1 41.34 24.61 3.95
CA MET A 1 41.67 23.76 2.79
C MET A 1 40.82 24.22 1.61
N SER A 2 41.42 24.56 0.47
CA SER A 2 40.62 24.86 -0.73
C SER A 2 39.97 23.57 -1.22
N PHE A 3 38.67 23.39 -0.97
CA PHE A 3 37.93 22.19 -1.36
C PHE A 3 37.72 22.06 -2.88
N LYS A 4 37.97 23.15 -3.63
CA LYS A 4 37.83 23.19 -5.08
C LYS A 4 39.22 23.26 -5.72
N SER A 5 39.72 22.13 -6.21
CA SER A 5 40.98 22.10 -6.95
C SER A 5 40.85 22.89 -8.26
N THR A 6 41.97 23.40 -8.79
CA THR A 6 41.99 24.08 -10.10
C THR A 6 41.42 23.19 -11.21
N ALA A 7 41.70 21.87 -11.14
CA ALA A 7 41.16 20.89 -12.07
C ALA A 7 39.62 20.79 -11.97
N LEU A 8 39.08 20.73 -10.75
CA LEU A 8 37.63 20.69 -10.53
C LEU A 8 36.95 21.99 -10.98
N ALA A 9 37.52 23.16 -10.66
CA ALA A 9 36.97 24.44 -11.09
C ALA A 9 36.90 24.54 -12.62
N LYS A 10 37.98 24.13 -13.31
CA LYS A 10 38.01 24.07 -14.78
C LYS A 10 36.98 23.08 -15.32
N ALA A 11 36.79 21.94 -14.65
CA ALA A 11 35.85 20.93 -15.08
C ALA A 11 34.39 21.39 -14.95
N ILE A 12 34.03 22.03 -13.84
CA ILE A 12 32.70 22.62 -13.64
C ILE A 12 32.45 23.75 -14.65
N GLN A 13 33.43 24.63 -14.86
CA GLN A 13 33.31 25.71 -15.86
C GLN A 13 33.10 25.15 -17.27
N SER A 14 33.89 24.14 -17.66
CA SER A 14 33.76 23.45 -18.95
C SER A 14 32.41 22.76 -19.10
N TYR A 15 31.89 22.15 -18.03
CA TYR A 15 30.55 21.56 -18.00
C TYR A 15 29.47 22.61 -18.24
N CYS A 16 29.48 23.72 -17.49
CA CYS A 16 28.52 24.82 -17.67
C CYS A 16 28.57 25.42 -19.09
N GLN A 17 29.77 25.58 -19.66
CA GLN A 17 29.94 26.03 -21.06
C GLN A 17 29.42 25.01 -22.07
N THR A 18 29.59 23.71 -21.80
CA THR A 18 29.07 22.63 -22.66
C THR A 18 27.54 22.64 -22.67
N ILE A 19 26.91 22.82 -21.51
CA ILE A 19 25.46 22.98 -21.39
C ILE A 19 25.01 24.26 -22.09
N ALA A 20 25.66 25.40 -21.85
CA ALA A 20 25.33 26.67 -22.50
C ALA A 20 25.33 26.56 -24.03
N LYS A 21 26.40 26.01 -24.60
CA LYS A 21 26.51 25.72 -26.04
C LYS A 21 25.46 24.73 -26.51
N GLY A 22 25.25 23.65 -25.75
CA GLY A 22 24.25 22.63 -26.06
C GLY A 22 22.84 23.19 -26.13
N TYR A 23 22.50 24.16 -25.27
CA TYR A 23 21.20 24.84 -25.23
C TYR A 23 21.14 26.14 -26.04
N SER A 24 22.24 26.58 -26.63
CA SER A 24 22.32 27.82 -27.43
C SER A 24 22.01 29.07 -26.59
N VAL A 25 22.52 29.10 -25.36
CA VAL A 25 22.37 30.21 -24.41
C VAL A 25 23.74 30.75 -24.01
N ASP A 26 23.81 32.03 -23.63
CA ASP A 26 25.08 32.68 -23.28
C ASP A 26 25.69 32.12 -21.99
N ASN A 27 24.84 31.82 -21.00
CA ASN A 27 25.24 31.23 -19.74
C ASN A 27 24.11 30.43 -19.10
N THR A 28 24.48 29.57 -18.14
CA THR A 28 23.54 28.70 -17.41
C THR A 28 23.21 29.22 -16.00
N LYS A 29 23.68 30.43 -15.64
CA LYS A 29 23.53 30.99 -14.29
C LYS A 29 22.07 31.37 -13.98
N HIS A 30 21.33 31.72 -15.02
CA HIS A 30 19.90 32.01 -14.96
C HIS A 30 19.09 30.85 -15.57
N MET A 31 17.79 30.81 -15.27
CA MET A 31 16.89 29.87 -15.91
C MET A 31 16.80 30.16 -17.41
N PHE A 32 16.84 29.11 -18.22
CA PHE A 32 16.63 29.15 -19.66
C PHE A 32 15.60 28.11 -20.09
N ASP A 33 14.89 28.41 -21.16
CA ASP A 33 13.86 27.52 -21.72
C ASP A 33 14.51 26.32 -22.41
N VAL A 34 13.90 25.15 -22.24
CA VAL A 34 14.29 23.92 -22.92
C VAL A 34 13.34 23.69 -24.08
N THR A 35 13.79 24.00 -25.29
CA THR A 35 12.98 23.89 -26.51
C THR A 35 13.24 22.59 -27.29
N PRO A 36 12.28 22.12 -28.11
CA PRO A 36 12.51 21.03 -29.05
C PRO A 36 13.66 21.36 -30.04
N PRO A 37 14.51 20.40 -30.44
CA PRO A 37 14.48 18.97 -30.12
C PRO A 37 15.21 18.59 -28.81
N LYS A 38 15.78 19.55 -28.07
CA LYS A 38 16.59 19.29 -26.87
C LYS A 38 15.73 18.81 -25.70
N GLU A 39 14.50 19.30 -25.64
CA GLU A 39 13.46 18.83 -24.71
C GLU A 39 13.23 17.33 -24.77
N VAL A 40 13.09 16.77 -25.99
CA VAL A 40 12.84 15.34 -26.21
C VAL A 40 14.03 14.52 -25.70
N LYS A 41 15.25 14.91 -26.07
CA LYS A 41 16.48 14.22 -25.61
C LYS A 41 16.63 14.25 -24.10
N LEU A 42 16.30 15.37 -23.47
CA LEU A 42 16.35 15.49 -22.02
C LEU A 42 15.32 14.56 -21.37
N ARG A 43 14.08 14.56 -21.88
CA ARG A 43 13.02 13.68 -21.40
C ARG A 43 13.44 12.22 -21.49
N GLU A 44 13.93 11.77 -22.65
CA GLU A 44 14.42 10.40 -22.83
C GLU A 44 15.52 10.04 -21.83
N ALA A 45 16.46 10.96 -21.57
CA ALA A 45 17.53 10.74 -20.61
C ALA A 45 17.04 10.69 -19.15
N ILE A 46 15.97 11.41 -18.80
CA ILE A 46 15.31 11.30 -17.49
C ILE A 46 14.55 9.97 -17.40
N ILE A 47 13.80 9.59 -18.43
CA ILE A 47 13.07 8.32 -18.48
C ILE A 47 14.02 7.14 -18.26
N GLN A 48 15.16 7.12 -18.93
CA GLN A 48 16.18 6.08 -18.77
C GLN A 48 16.82 6.06 -17.36
N GLY A 49 16.62 7.11 -16.56
CA GLY A 49 17.06 7.17 -15.17
C GLY A 49 16.27 6.26 -14.23
N SER A 50 15.09 5.78 -14.64
CA SER A 50 14.22 4.89 -13.87
C SER A 50 13.59 3.82 -14.75
N GLU A 51 13.78 2.55 -14.39
CA GLU A 51 13.18 1.44 -15.12
C GLU A 51 11.64 1.53 -15.11
N PHE A 52 11.04 2.02 -14.03
CA PHE A 52 9.60 2.17 -13.91
C PHE A 52 9.07 3.27 -14.85
N LEU A 53 9.76 4.41 -14.95
CA LEU A 53 9.34 5.50 -15.86
C LEU A 53 9.33 5.07 -17.33
N ALA A 54 10.21 4.13 -17.71
CA ALA A 54 10.23 3.59 -19.07
C ALA A 54 9.01 2.70 -19.40
N LYS A 55 8.31 2.18 -18.39
CA LYS A 55 7.12 1.31 -18.57
C LYS A 55 5.83 2.11 -18.69
N ILE A 56 5.75 3.29 -18.08
CA ILE A 56 4.56 4.15 -18.04
C ILE A 56 4.54 5.20 -19.17
N ASN A 57 3.50 6.03 -19.22
CA ASN A 57 3.40 7.12 -20.19
C ASN A 57 3.92 8.44 -19.63
N ILE A 58 4.58 9.22 -20.48
CA ILE A 58 4.89 10.64 -20.21
C ILE A 58 4.36 11.44 -21.38
N ILE A 59 3.33 12.24 -21.13
CA ILE A 59 2.54 12.94 -22.15
C ILE A 59 2.73 14.44 -21.99
N ASP A 60 2.92 15.15 -23.12
CA ASP A 60 2.91 16.61 -23.11
C ASP A 60 1.54 17.14 -23.52
N VAL A 61 0.91 17.89 -22.63
CA VAL A 61 -0.37 18.58 -22.84
C VAL A 61 -0.14 20.09 -23.00
N ASP A 62 -1.03 20.77 -23.70
CA ASP A 62 -0.87 22.20 -23.97
C ASP A 62 -1.49 23.07 -22.85
N GLN A 63 -2.63 22.63 -22.30
CA GLN A 63 -3.35 23.34 -21.23
C GLN A 63 -2.87 22.90 -19.85
N THR A 64 -2.86 23.83 -18.88
CA THR A 64 -2.50 23.54 -17.47
C THR A 64 -3.58 22.80 -16.71
N GLU A 65 -4.82 22.90 -17.16
CA GLU A 65 -5.97 22.19 -16.62
C GLU A 65 -6.80 21.69 -17.79
N GLY A 66 -7.42 20.53 -17.63
CA GLY A 66 -8.24 19.95 -18.68
C GLY A 66 -8.69 18.54 -18.35
N THR A 67 -9.18 17.89 -19.39
CA THR A 67 -9.69 16.53 -19.32
C THR A 67 -8.72 15.63 -20.09
N ALA A 68 -8.26 14.54 -19.45
CA ALA A 68 -7.50 13.52 -20.17
C ALA A 68 -8.36 12.91 -21.26
N VAL A 69 -7.82 12.79 -22.47
CA VAL A 69 -8.48 12.02 -23.52
C VAL A 69 -8.06 10.58 -23.33
N THR A 70 -8.97 9.73 -22.84
CA THR A 70 -8.72 8.31 -22.65
C THR A 70 -8.35 7.67 -23.99
N VAL A 71 -7.08 7.29 -24.16
CA VAL A 71 -6.57 6.69 -25.40
C VAL A 71 -6.71 5.17 -25.32
N GLY A 72 -7.93 4.68 -25.55
CA GLY A 72 -8.23 3.25 -25.58
C GLY A 72 -9.27 2.87 -24.54
N THR A 73 -10.41 2.39 -25.01
CA THR A 73 -11.40 1.74 -24.15
C THR A 73 -11.53 0.30 -24.62
N ASP A 74 -11.54 -0.66 -23.70
CA ASP A 74 -11.71 -2.09 -24.00
C ASP A 74 -13.19 -2.44 -24.30
N LYS A 75 -14.03 -1.43 -24.59
CA LYS A 75 -15.46 -1.61 -24.88
C LYS A 75 -15.64 -2.27 -26.26
N LEU A 76 -16.50 -3.28 -26.31
CA LEU A 76 -16.77 -4.05 -27.52
C LEU A 76 -17.30 -3.14 -28.64
N SER A 77 -16.49 -2.95 -29.68
CA SER A 77 -16.83 -2.14 -30.86
C SER A 77 -17.35 -2.97 -32.04
N THR A 78 -17.63 -4.27 -31.83
CA THR A 78 -18.07 -5.21 -32.89
C THR A 78 -19.39 -5.88 -32.54
N GLY A 79 -20.32 -5.92 -33.48
CA GLY A 79 -21.62 -6.59 -33.34
C GLY A 79 -22.45 -6.54 -34.63
N ARG A 80 -23.73 -6.92 -34.56
CA ARG A 80 -24.71 -6.80 -35.66
C ARG A 80 -25.90 -5.98 -35.17
N ALA A 81 -26.37 -5.04 -35.99
CA ALA A 81 -27.60 -4.31 -35.72
C ALA A 81 -28.82 -5.16 -36.07
N GLY A 82 -29.98 -4.85 -35.46
CA GLY A 82 -31.25 -5.47 -35.81
C GLY A 82 -31.68 -5.16 -37.26
N ALA A 83 -32.61 -5.97 -37.77
CA ALA A 83 -33.18 -5.71 -39.09
C ALA A 83 -33.86 -4.33 -39.10
N ASN A 84 -33.43 -3.45 -40.02
CA ASN A 84 -33.89 -2.06 -40.18
C ASN A 84 -33.35 -1.03 -39.16
N GLU A 85 -32.35 -1.36 -38.35
CA GLU A 85 -31.76 -0.44 -37.34
C GLU A 85 -30.44 0.23 -37.80
N GLY A 86 -30.05 0.09 -39.07
CA GLY A 86 -28.80 0.64 -39.61
C GLY A 86 -27.59 -0.29 -39.41
N ARG A 87 -26.37 0.27 -39.36
CA ARG A 87 -25.13 -0.49 -39.06
C ARG A 87 -24.90 -0.54 -37.56
N PHE A 88 -24.29 -1.61 -37.06
CA PHE A 88 -23.88 -1.71 -35.66
C PHE A 88 -23.00 -0.52 -35.29
N GLN A 89 -23.40 0.21 -34.26
CA GLN A 89 -22.62 1.29 -33.67
C GLN A 89 -22.02 0.74 -32.39
N GLY A 90 -20.69 0.63 -32.36
CA GLY A 90 -19.98 0.31 -31.12
C GLY A 90 -20.17 1.42 -30.09
N THR A 91 -19.88 1.13 -28.82
CA THR A 91 -19.93 2.15 -27.78
C THR A 91 -18.81 3.16 -28.04
N THR A 92 -19.17 4.42 -28.30
CA THR A 92 -18.21 5.52 -28.30
C THR A 92 -17.54 5.56 -26.91
N PRO A 93 -16.20 5.68 -26.82
CA PRO A 93 -15.56 5.98 -25.55
C PRO A 93 -16.30 7.15 -24.90
N ASP A 94 -16.73 7.00 -23.65
CA ASP A 94 -17.25 8.14 -22.91
C ASP A 94 -16.12 9.18 -22.86
N LEU A 95 -16.35 10.35 -23.45
CA LEU A 95 -15.45 11.51 -23.35
C LEU A 95 -15.49 12.14 -21.95
N THR A 96 -16.02 11.43 -20.95
CA THR A 96 -15.94 11.75 -19.53
C THR A 96 -14.50 11.48 -19.06
N GLY A 97 -13.55 12.20 -19.63
CA GLY A 97 -12.16 12.02 -19.24
C GLY A 97 -11.92 12.54 -17.82
N ASN A 98 -10.90 12.00 -17.18
CA ASN A 98 -10.51 12.40 -15.83
C ASN A 98 -9.90 13.81 -15.87
N ALA A 99 -10.25 14.64 -14.89
CA ALA A 99 -9.71 16.00 -14.81
C ALA A 99 -8.25 15.96 -14.33
N TYR A 100 -7.36 16.66 -15.03
CA TYR A 100 -5.97 16.87 -14.63
C TYR A 100 -5.73 18.35 -14.30
N LYS A 101 -4.78 18.60 -13.40
CA LYS A 101 -4.35 19.93 -13.00
C LYS A 101 -2.84 19.95 -12.78
N LEU A 102 -2.13 20.54 -13.73
CA LEU A 102 -0.68 20.66 -13.66
C LEU A 102 -0.27 21.60 -12.54
N GLN A 103 0.68 21.14 -11.72
CA GLN A 103 1.25 21.90 -10.63
C GLN A 103 2.68 22.33 -10.95
N GLU A 104 3.02 23.52 -10.49
CA GLU A 104 4.38 24.05 -10.58
C GLU A 104 5.33 23.18 -9.75
N THR A 105 6.29 22.52 -10.41
CA THR A 105 7.27 21.65 -9.74
C THR A 105 8.69 22.07 -10.08
N ASP A 106 9.49 22.32 -9.04
CA ASP A 106 10.91 22.66 -9.14
C ASP A 106 11.78 21.58 -8.49
N THR A 107 12.67 20.98 -9.28
CA THR A 107 13.67 20.01 -8.80
C THR A 107 15.06 20.64 -8.80
N MET A 108 15.70 20.74 -7.64
CA MET A 108 17.10 21.19 -7.52
C MET A 108 18.01 20.07 -7.04
N VAL A 109 18.75 19.48 -7.97
CA VAL A 109 19.80 18.50 -7.65
C VAL A 109 21.07 19.23 -7.22
N ARG A 110 21.57 18.87 -6.03
CA ARG A 110 22.76 19.47 -5.40
C ARG A 110 23.90 18.47 -5.42
N MET A 111 25.07 18.88 -5.90
CA MET A 111 26.29 18.05 -5.90
C MET A 111 27.42 18.82 -5.23
N SER A 112 27.89 18.34 -4.08
CA SER A 112 29.02 18.97 -3.38
C SER A 112 30.28 18.93 -4.24
N TRP A 113 31.18 19.90 -4.06
CA TRP A 113 32.47 19.86 -4.75
C TRP A 113 33.29 18.62 -4.39
N LEU A 114 33.14 18.10 -3.17
CA LEU A 114 33.81 16.87 -2.74
C LEU A 114 33.39 15.66 -3.58
N MET A 115 32.08 15.49 -3.80
CA MET A 115 31.55 14.42 -4.66
C MET A 115 32.07 14.55 -6.09
N GLN A 116 32.09 15.78 -6.61
CA GLN A 116 32.57 16.06 -7.96
C GLN A 116 34.08 15.88 -8.11
N ALA A 117 34.86 16.15 -7.06
CA ALA A 117 36.31 15.92 -7.02
C ALA A 117 36.65 14.44 -7.24
N ALA A 118 35.86 13.52 -6.66
CA ALA A 118 36.04 12.09 -6.88
C ALA A 118 35.85 11.70 -8.36
N TRP A 119 34.86 12.28 -9.04
CA TRP A 119 34.59 11.99 -10.45
C TRP A 119 35.66 12.53 -11.39
N ILE A 120 36.17 13.74 -11.15
CA ILE A 120 37.24 14.31 -11.97
C ILE A 120 38.58 13.61 -11.73
N ASN A 121 38.86 13.16 -10.49
CA ASN A 121 40.08 12.41 -10.20
C ASN A 121 40.07 11.01 -10.82
N ALA A 122 38.88 10.42 -11.03
CA ALA A 122 38.71 9.10 -11.60
C ALA A 122 38.66 9.07 -13.15
N GLY A 123 38.65 10.22 -13.84
CA GLY A 123 38.43 10.21 -15.28
C GLY A 123 38.67 11.52 -16.03
N SER A 124 38.28 11.54 -17.30
CA SER A 124 38.40 12.71 -18.18
C SER A 124 37.21 13.66 -18.04
N GLN A 125 37.33 14.88 -18.60
CA GLN A 125 36.22 15.85 -18.68
C GLN A 125 34.92 15.24 -19.24
N GLY A 126 35.04 14.37 -20.25
CA GLY A 126 33.89 13.69 -20.85
C GLY A 126 33.21 12.74 -19.86
N GLN A 127 33.98 12.02 -19.05
CA GLN A 127 33.44 11.14 -18.00
C GLN A 127 32.83 11.93 -16.85
N PHE A 128 33.44 13.06 -16.47
CA PHE A 128 32.87 13.99 -15.50
C PHE A 128 31.49 14.49 -15.96
N ASN A 129 31.37 14.99 -17.19
CA ASN A 129 30.09 15.46 -17.74
C ASN A 129 29.03 14.34 -17.76
N LYS A 130 29.42 13.12 -18.13
CA LYS A 130 28.52 11.95 -18.12
C LYS A 130 28.05 11.60 -16.72
N ALA A 131 28.95 11.58 -15.73
CA ALA A 131 28.62 11.27 -14.34
C ALA A 131 27.66 12.30 -13.74
N VAL A 132 27.92 13.60 -13.95
CA VAL A 132 27.06 14.71 -13.50
C VAL A 132 25.66 14.59 -14.13
N ASN A 133 25.57 14.36 -15.43
CA ASN A 133 24.29 14.19 -16.13
C ASN A 133 23.54 12.95 -15.67
N ALA A 134 24.22 11.80 -15.56
CA ALA A 134 23.61 10.54 -15.14
C ALA A 134 23.08 10.64 -13.71
N TYR A 135 23.85 11.22 -12.79
CA TYR A 135 23.41 11.47 -11.42
C TYR A 135 22.19 12.39 -11.39
N THR A 136 22.25 13.53 -12.09
CA THR A 136 21.16 14.51 -12.14
C THR A 136 19.87 13.90 -12.68
N ASN A 137 19.94 13.21 -13.82
CA ASN A 137 18.76 12.62 -14.45
C ASN A 137 18.18 11.48 -13.61
N LYS A 138 19.03 10.65 -12.98
CA LYS A 138 18.58 9.60 -12.08
C LYS A 138 17.86 10.15 -10.85
N GLN A 139 18.34 11.25 -10.26
CA GLN A 139 17.67 11.89 -9.13
C GLN A 139 16.31 12.47 -9.54
N ILE A 140 16.23 13.19 -10.67
CA ILE A 140 14.96 13.70 -11.18
C ILE A 140 13.98 12.56 -11.44
N ALA A 141 14.44 11.47 -12.06
CA ALA A 141 13.61 10.29 -12.32
C ALA A 141 13.11 9.62 -11.04
N ALA A 142 13.98 9.50 -10.03
CA ALA A 142 13.63 8.94 -8.73
C ALA A 142 12.58 9.80 -8.01
N ASP A 143 12.70 11.13 -8.05
CA ASP A 143 11.75 12.03 -7.43
C ASP A 143 10.37 12.01 -8.13
N ILE A 144 10.32 11.92 -9.46
CA ILE A 144 9.04 11.74 -10.19
C ILE A 144 8.34 10.46 -9.72
N VAL A 145 9.06 9.34 -9.61
CA VAL A 145 8.46 8.08 -9.14
C VAL A 145 8.03 8.17 -7.67
N LYS A 146 8.83 8.84 -6.83
CA LYS A 146 8.56 9.00 -5.40
C LYS A 146 7.27 9.80 -5.18
N VAL A 147 7.15 10.96 -5.83
CA VAL A 147 5.95 11.81 -5.77
C VAL A 147 4.76 11.10 -6.42
N GLY A 148 4.94 10.41 -7.55
CA GLY A 148 3.84 9.69 -8.18
C GLY A 148 3.18 8.64 -7.28
N TRP A 149 3.97 7.96 -6.45
CA TRP A 149 3.43 6.97 -5.51
C TRP A 149 2.91 7.55 -4.18
N ASN A 150 3.60 8.55 -3.63
CA ASN A 150 3.38 9.03 -2.27
C ASN A 150 2.67 10.40 -2.21
N GLY A 151 2.56 11.10 -3.33
CA GLY A 151 1.95 12.42 -3.44
C GLY A 151 0.48 12.40 -3.01
N LYS A 152 0.13 13.28 -2.08
CA LYS A 152 -1.22 13.41 -1.53
C LYS A 152 -1.89 14.69 -2.01
N GLN A 153 -1.14 15.80 -2.00
CA GLN A 153 -1.64 17.11 -2.38
C GLN A 153 -0.50 18.03 -2.81
N ALA A 154 -0.81 19.10 -3.52
CA ALA A 154 0.15 20.15 -3.83
C ALA A 154 0.07 21.28 -2.79
N SER A 155 1.17 21.53 -2.08
CA SER A 155 1.26 22.59 -1.06
C SER A 155 2.31 23.65 -1.43
N ARG A 156 2.11 24.89 -0.97
CA ARG A 156 3.08 25.99 -1.15
C ARG A 156 3.24 26.77 0.17
N PRO A 157 4.39 26.68 0.87
CA PRO A 157 5.60 25.90 0.56
C PRO A 157 5.48 24.40 0.89
N THR A 158 6.34 23.59 0.28
CA THR A 158 6.54 22.17 0.63
C THR A 158 7.57 22.01 1.76
N ASN A 159 7.43 20.98 2.59
CA ASN A 159 8.32 20.66 3.70
C ASN A 159 8.86 19.21 3.63
N PRO A 160 10.14 19.02 3.23
CA PRO A 160 10.74 17.70 3.12
C PRO A 160 11.06 17.02 4.46
N GLU A 161 10.98 17.73 5.60
CA GLU A 161 11.18 17.12 6.92
C GLU A 161 9.92 16.39 7.39
N THR A 162 8.75 16.97 7.14
CA THR A 162 7.45 16.36 7.46
C THR A 162 6.96 15.42 6.36
N ASN A 163 7.34 15.69 5.11
CA ASN A 163 6.94 14.94 3.92
C ASN A 163 8.20 14.43 3.18
N PRO A 164 8.95 13.48 3.76
CA PRO A 164 10.23 13.02 3.21
C PRO A 164 10.09 12.29 1.87
N LEU A 165 8.89 11.81 1.53
CA LEU A 165 8.60 11.14 0.27
C LEU A 165 8.00 12.09 -0.79
N GLY A 166 7.87 13.37 -0.48
CA GLY A 166 7.27 14.36 -1.38
C GLY A 166 5.75 14.29 -1.40
N GLU A 167 5.14 13.90 -0.27
CA GLU A 167 3.69 13.80 -0.10
C GLU A 167 2.95 15.13 -0.37
N ASP A 168 3.63 16.26 -0.24
CA ASP A 168 3.09 17.62 -0.40
C ASP A 168 3.52 18.33 -1.70
N VAL A 169 4.24 17.64 -2.58
CA VAL A 169 4.74 18.19 -3.85
C VAL A 169 3.63 18.23 -4.90
N ASN A 170 2.89 17.14 -5.05
CA ASN A 170 1.80 17.00 -6.02
C ASN A 170 0.80 15.92 -5.59
N GLU A 171 -0.36 15.89 -6.23
CA GLU A 171 -1.29 14.75 -6.15
C GLU A 171 -0.70 13.57 -6.95
N GLY A 172 -0.46 12.42 -6.31
CA GLY A 172 0.05 11.22 -6.95
C GLY A 172 -1.06 10.35 -7.56
N TRP A 173 -0.70 9.23 -8.21
CA TRP A 173 -1.67 8.36 -8.90
C TRP A 173 -2.78 7.85 -7.98
N GLN A 174 -2.46 7.39 -6.77
CA GLN A 174 -3.46 6.86 -5.85
C GLN A 174 -4.34 7.97 -5.27
N ALA A 175 -3.78 9.14 -4.95
CA ALA A 175 -4.57 10.27 -4.47
C ALA A 175 -5.55 10.78 -5.56
N HIS A 176 -5.11 10.76 -6.82
CA HIS A 176 -5.97 11.05 -7.95
C HIS A 176 -7.16 10.07 -8.05
N VAL A 177 -6.91 8.76 -7.92
CA VAL A 177 -7.96 7.74 -7.94
C VAL A 177 -8.89 7.90 -6.73
N GLU A 178 -8.35 8.16 -5.55
CA GLU A 178 -9.14 8.42 -4.33
C GLU A 178 -10.14 9.56 -4.52
N ARG A 179 -9.70 10.64 -5.17
CA ARG A 179 -10.53 11.82 -5.38
C ARG A 179 -11.67 11.58 -6.38
N GLN A 180 -11.44 10.75 -7.41
CA GLN A 180 -12.38 10.59 -8.53
C GLN A 180 -13.20 9.29 -8.48
N ALA A 181 -12.60 8.21 -8.01
CA ALA A 181 -13.19 6.88 -7.91
C ALA A 181 -12.72 6.18 -6.61
N PRO A 182 -13.16 6.66 -5.42
CA PRO A 182 -12.71 6.10 -4.13
C PRO A 182 -13.07 4.62 -3.96
N ASN A 183 -14.10 4.12 -4.64
CA ASN A 183 -14.49 2.70 -4.64
C ASN A 183 -13.43 1.76 -5.23
N GLN A 184 -12.45 2.30 -5.97
CA GLN A 184 -11.32 1.54 -6.52
C GLN A 184 -10.21 1.30 -5.49
N ILE A 185 -10.27 1.96 -4.33
CA ILE A 185 -9.30 1.83 -3.25
C ILE A 185 -10.02 1.22 -2.05
N VAL A 186 -9.64 -0.01 -1.73
CA VAL A 186 -10.18 -0.73 -0.56
C VAL A 186 -9.51 -0.18 0.70
N LYS A 187 -10.35 0.26 1.64
CA LYS A 187 -9.97 0.86 2.93
C LYS A 187 -10.81 0.27 4.05
N ASP A 188 -10.34 0.45 5.28
CA ASP A 188 -11.18 0.30 6.46
C ASP A 188 -12.30 1.35 6.39
N ASP A 189 -13.55 0.89 6.44
CA ASP A 189 -14.75 1.72 6.41
C ASP A 189 -15.15 2.26 7.80
N GLY A 190 -14.30 2.02 8.81
CA GLY A 190 -14.55 2.42 10.19
C GLY A 190 -15.55 1.52 10.92
N ALA A 191 -15.97 0.40 10.32
CA ALA A 191 -16.76 -0.65 10.98
C ALA A 191 -15.88 -1.71 11.67
N GLY A 192 -14.56 -1.50 11.73
CA GLY A 192 -13.59 -2.40 12.36
C GLY A 192 -12.96 -3.41 11.39
N GLY A 193 -12.83 -3.05 10.12
CA GLY A 193 -12.39 -3.94 9.04
C GLY A 193 -10.99 -3.63 8.55
N ASP A 194 -9.99 -3.52 9.44
CA ASP A 194 -8.59 -3.55 9.03
C ASP A 194 -8.33 -4.79 8.15
N ILE A 195 -7.54 -4.60 7.10
CA ILE A 195 -7.17 -5.69 6.19
C ILE A 195 -5.97 -6.41 6.79
N TYR A 196 -6.23 -7.55 7.43
CA TYR A 196 -5.19 -8.36 8.05
C TYR A 196 -4.57 -9.31 7.03
N PHE A 197 -3.30 -9.10 6.73
CA PHE A 197 -2.48 -10.00 5.94
C PHE A 197 -1.58 -10.83 6.86
N ASP A 198 -1.92 -12.10 7.05
CA ASP A 198 -1.17 -13.01 7.90
C ASP A 198 -0.72 -14.27 7.12
N PRO A 199 0.52 -14.30 6.63
CA PRO A 199 1.10 -15.47 5.99
C PRO A 199 1.05 -16.73 6.87
N GLU A 200 1.24 -16.58 8.19
CA GLU A 200 1.30 -17.70 9.14
C GLU A 200 -0.05 -18.42 9.19
N GLY A 201 -1.13 -17.67 8.99
CA GLY A 201 -2.49 -18.21 8.99
C GLY A 201 -2.98 -18.49 10.40
N THR A 202 -2.69 -17.57 11.32
CA THR A 202 -3.08 -17.64 12.73
C THR A 202 -4.59 -17.77 12.88
N LYS A 203 -5.01 -18.61 13.83
CA LYS A 203 -6.41 -18.86 14.17
C LYS A 203 -6.63 -18.64 15.65
N ASN A 204 -7.85 -18.29 16.04
CA ASN A 204 -8.24 -18.30 17.44
C ASN A 204 -8.40 -19.73 17.97
N ALA A 205 -8.67 -19.87 19.27
CA ALA A 205 -8.87 -21.17 19.92
C ALA A 205 -10.03 -21.98 19.29
N ASN A 206 -11.03 -21.31 18.72
CA ASN A 206 -12.15 -21.94 18.03
C ASN A 206 -11.82 -22.34 16.58
N GLY A 207 -10.58 -22.12 16.13
CA GLY A 207 -10.12 -22.43 14.78
C GLY A 207 -10.55 -21.44 13.70
N ALA A 208 -11.19 -20.31 14.07
CA ALA A 208 -11.54 -19.26 13.14
C ALA A 208 -10.30 -18.42 12.76
N PRO A 209 -10.15 -18.01 11.49
CA PRO A 209 -9.01 -17.21 11.05
C PRO A 209 -9.02 -15.83 11.71
N LEU A 210 -7.85 -15.39 12.17
CA LEU A 210 -7.63 -14.04 12.69
C LEU A 210 -7.11 -13.10 11.61
N TYR A 211 -7.37 -13.38 10.34
CA TYR A 211 -6.82 -12.63 9.22
C TYR A 211 -7.81 -12.57 8.07
N THR A 212 -7.64 -11.57 7.20
CA THR A 212 -8.43 -11.39 5.97
C THR A 212 -7.81 -12.20 4.83
N TYR A 213 -6.50 -12.08 4.64
CA TYR A 213 -5.77 -12.80 3.58
C TYR A 213 -4.57 -13.56 4.14
N LYS A 214 -4.43 -14.83 3.73
CA LYS A 214 -3.25 -15.66 4.03
C LYS A 214 -2.13 -15.49 3.01
N THR A 215 -2.46 -15.20 1.76
CA THR A 215 -1.49 -15.19 0.65
C THR A 215 -1.60 -13.91 -0.16
N LEU A 216 -0.49 -13.50 -0.78
CA LEU A 216 -0.51 -12.37 -1.73
C LEU A 216 -1.40 -12.68 -2.94
N ASP A 217 -1.48 -13.95 -3.36
CA ASP A 217 -2.36 -14.38 -4.44
C ASP A 217 -3.84 -14.17 -4.10
N SER A 218 -4.27 -14.51 -2.88
CA SER A 218 -5.66 -14.25 -2.46
C SER A 218 -5.96 -12.75 -2.42
N MET A 219 -5.00 -11.95 -1.93
CA MET A 219 -5.15 -10.51 -1.82
C MET A 219 -5.24 -9.83 -3.20
N ALA A 220 -4.40 -10.25 -4.15
CA ALA A 220 -4.44 -9.75 -5.53
C ALA A 220 -5.68 -10.24 -6.30
N ASN A 221 -6.09 -11.50 -6.12
CA ASN A 221 -7.31 -12.02 -6.75
C ASN A 221 -8.56 -11.29 -6.27
N ASP A 222 -8.60 -10.86 -5.01
CA ASP A 222 -9.72 -10.08 -4.49
C ASP A 222 -9.84 -8.72 -5.19
N LEU A 223 -8.71 -7.99 -5.36
CA LEU A 223 -8.68 -6.77 -6.18
C LEU A 223 -9.13 -7.03 -7.63
N ILE A 224 -8.66 -8.13 -8.22
CA ILE A 224 -8.99 -8.47 -9.61
C ILE A 224 -10.48 -8.79 -9.78
N ASN A 225 -11.08 -9.54 -8.87
CA ASN A 225 -12.43 -10.05 -9.05
C ASN A 225 -13.52 -9.12 -8.49
N ASN A 226 -13.21 -8.35 -7.44
CA ASN A 226 -14.21 -7.58 -6.70
C ASN A 226 -14.07 -6.06 -6.85
N VAL A 227 -12.91 -5.54 -7.27
CA VAL A 227 -12.65 -4.09 -7.36
C VAL A 227 -12.53 -3.61 -8.81
N LEU A 228 -11.72 -4.30 -9.63
CA LEU A 228 -11.63 -4.00 -11.06
C LEU A 228 -12.99 -4.15 -11.75
N ALA A 229 -13.27 -3.28 -12.71
CA ALA A 229 -14.49 -3.43 -13.49
C ALA A 229 -14.49 -4.76 -14.29
N PRO A 230 -15.66 -5.42 -14.45
CA PRO A 230 -15.75 -6.77 -15.01
C PRO A 230 -15.09 -6.98 -16.39
N HIS A 231 -15.01 -5.91 -17.19
CA HIS A 231 -14.42 -5.97 -18.53
C HIS A 231 -12.88 -5.92 -18.53
N HIS A 232 -12.25 -5.46 -17.45
CA HIS A 232 -10.79 -5.42 -17.31
C HIS A 232 -10.19 -6.64 -16.62
N ILE A 233 -10.99 -7.48 -15.96
CA ILE A 233 -10.54 -8.69 -15.23
C ILE A 233 -9.63 -9.59 -16.10
N ASN A 234 -10.01 -9.73 -17.38
CA ASN A 234 -9.31 -10.57 -18.36
C ASN A 234 -8.30 -9.79 -19.22
N ALA A 235 -8.01 -8.53 -18.89
CA ALA A 235 -7.04 -7.75 -19.66
C ALA A 235 -5.65 -8.42 -19.59
N PRO A 236 -4.98 -8.65 -20.74
CA PRO A 236 -3.73 -9.41 -20.79
C PRO A 236 -2.53 -8.63 -20.25
N ASP A 237 -2.67 -7.31 -20.08
CA ASP A 237 -1.63 -6.37 -19.67
C ASP A 237 -1.72 -5.97 -18.19
N LEU A 238 -2.49 -6.71 -17.37
CA LEU A 238 -2.54 -6.50 -15.92
C LEU A 238 -1.21 -6.90 -15.26
N VAL A 239 -0.74 -6.03 -14.37
CA VAL A 239 0.43 -6.20 -13.51
C VAL A 239 0.05 -5.94 -12.06
N VAL A 240 0.63 -6.72 -11.15
CA VAL A 240 0.51 -6.52 -9.70
C VAL A 240 1.72 -5.72 -9.22
N LEU A 241 1.47 -4.49 -8.79
CA LEU A 241 2.46 -3.64 -8.13
C LEU A 241 2.31 -3.83 -6.61
N VAL A 242 3.36 -4.27 -5.95
CA VAL A 242 3.28 -4.70 -4.56
C VAL A 242 4.39 -4.10 -3.71
N GLY A 243 4.04 -3.71 -2.49
CA GLY A 243 4.96 -3.15 -1.51
C GLY A 243 5.92 -4.17 -0.93
N ARG A 244 7.10 -3.68 -0.55
CA ARG A 244 8.20 -4.51 -0.05
C ARG A 244 7.86 -5.23 1.25
N GLU A 245 7.05 -4.63 2.13
CA GLU A 245 6.71 -5.24 3.42
C GLU A 245 5.79 -6.45 3.24
N LEU A 246 4.81 -6.36 2.33
CA LEU A 246 3.95 -7.51 1.99
C LEU A 246 4.74 -8.68 1.41
N ILE A 247 5.64 -8.42 0.45
CA ILE A 247 6.52 -9.47 -0.09
C ILE A 247 7.42 -10.04 1.00
N ALA A 248 8.04 -9.19 1.82
CA ALA A 248 8.97 -9.65 2.85
C ALA A 248 8.26 -10.56 3.88
N ALA A 249 7.04 -10.18 4.31
CA ALA A 249 6.25 -11.00 5.22
C ALA A 249 5.90 -12.37 4.61
N ALA A 250 5.47 -12.40 3.34
CA ALA A 250 5.16 -13.64 2.65
C ALA A 250 6.40 -14.53 2.42
N GLN A 251 7.52 -13.92 2.02
CA GLN A 251 8.79 -14.63 1.78
C GLN A 251 9.40 -15.17 3.07
N TYR A 252 9.33 -14.42 4.17
CA TYR A 252 9.87 -14.81 5.46
C TYR A 252 9.31 -16.17 5.89
N LYS A 253 8.00 -16.34 5.80
CA LYS A 253 7.34 -17.61 6.08
C LYS A 253 7.85 -18.72 5.16
N LEU A 254 7.84 -18.50 3.85
CA LEU A 254 8.26 -19.52 2.88
C LEU A 254 9.71 -19.97 3.11
N TYR A 255 10.59 -19.07 3.53
CA TYR A 255 11.97 -19.42 3.88
C TYR A 255 12.08 -20.24 5.17
N ASN A 256 11.23 -19.99 6.16
CA ASN A 256 11.21 -20.76 7.40
C ASN A 256 10.64 -22.19 7.19
N GLU A 257 9.69 -22.34 6.27
CA GLU A 257 9.08 -23.64 5.93
C GLU A 257 9.87 -24.41 4.84
N ALA A 258 10.82 -23.77 4.16
CA ALA A 258 11.57 -24.39 3.06
C ALA A 258 12.70 -25.30 3.58
N ASP A 259 12.48 -26.61 3.47
CA ASP A 259 13.50 -27.63 3.76
C ASP A 259 14.28 -28.04 2.50
N LYS A 260 13.76 -27.73 1.29
CA LYS A 260 14.39 -28.09 0.01
C LYS A 260 14.86 -26.88 -0.80
N PRO A 261 15.94 -27.01 -1.60
CA PRO A 261 16.39 -25.93 -2.51
C PRO A 261 15.33 -25.44 -3.52
N SER A 262 14.40 -26.31 -3.94
CA SER A 262 13.28 -25.93 -4.81
C SER A 262 12.32 -24.98 -4.11
N GLU A 263 11.97 -25.25 -2.85
CA GLU A 263 11.05 -24.44 -2.04
C GLU A 263 11.68 -23.05 -1.74
N HIS A 264 13.00 -23.02 -1.54
CA HIS A 264 13.75 -21.76 -1.41
C HIS A 264 13.75 -20.94 -2.71
N ASN A 265 13.84 -21.59 -3.88
CA ASN A 265 13.74 -20.91 -5.17
C ASN A 265 12.32 -20.38 -5.44
N ASP A 266 11.29 -21.10 -5.02
CA ASP A 266 9.89 -20.67 -5.16
C ASP A 266 9.61 -19.41 -4.32
N ALA A 267 10.15 -19.35 -3.09
CA ALA A 267 10.09 -18.13 -2.26
C ALA A 267 10.73 -16.91 -2.95
N GLN A 268 11.82 -17.11 -3.71
CA GLN A 268 12.45 -16.05 -4.50
C GLN A 268 11.60 -15.62 -5.71
N GLN A 269 10.82 -16.52 -6.30
CA GLN A 269 9.97 -16.19 -7.45
C GLN A 269 8.69 -15.42 -7.08
N LEU A 270 8.27 -15.40 -5.81
CA LEU A 270 7.06 -14.69 -5.37
C LEU A 270 7.05 -13.20 -5.76
N ALA A 271 8.22 -12.57 -5.79
CA ALA A 271 8.37 -11.17 -6.21
C ALA A 271 8.18 -10.95 -7.73
N LYS A 272 8.01 -12.03 -8.53
CA LYS A 272 7.92 -11.97 -10.00
C LYS A 272 6.53 -12.32 -10.53
N SER A 273 5.73 -13.09 -9.80
CA SER A 273 4.38 -13.47 -10.22
C SER A 273 3.47 -13.61 -9.00
N ILE A 274 2.31 -12.98 -9.04
CA ILE A 274 1.25 -13.04 -8.01
C ILE A 274 -0.09 -13.16 -8.75
N ALA A 275 -0.95 -14.09 -8.32
CA ALA A 275 -2.24 -14.39 -8.93
C ALA A 275 -2.17 -14.69 -10.44
N GLY A 276 -1.09 -15.32 -10.90
CA GLY A 276 -0.86 -15.61 -12.33
C GLY A 276 -0.58 -14.37 -13.20
N ARG A 277 -0.34 -13.21 -12.58
CA ARG A 277 0.03 -11.96 -13.24
C ARG A 277 1.49 -11.60 -12.91
N PRO A 278 2.20 -10.90 -13.80
CA PRO A 278 3.53 -10.36 -13.48
C PRO A 278 3.46 -9.49 -12.22
N ALA A 279 4.38 -9.70 -11.29
CA ALA A 279 4.54 -8.87 -10.11
C ALA A 279 5.76 -7.96 -10.28
N TYR A 280 5.63 -6.72 -9.80
CA TYR A 280 6.71 -5.73 -9.84
C TYR A 280 6.72 -4.93 -8.54
N VAL A 281 7.92 -4.63 -8.04
CA VAL A 281 8.12 -3.83 -6.82
C VAL A 281 8.71 -2.49 -7.22
N PRO A 282 7.89 -1.42 -7.34
CA PRO A 282 8.41 -0.11 -7.71
C PRO A 282 9.32 0.46 -6.62
N ALA A 283 10.31 1.26 -7.03
CA ALA A 283 11.11 2.03 -6.09
C ALA A 283 10.24 3.06 -5.36
N TYR A 284 10.47 3.24 -4.06
CA TYR A 284 9.72 4.18 -3.20
C TYR A 284 8.21 3.91 -3.08
N PHE A 285 7.75 2.72 -3.46
CA PHE A 285 6.37 2.31 -3.30
C PHE A 285 6.03 2.06 -1.81
N PRO A 286 4.85 2.47 -1.32
CA PRO A 286 4.44 2.22 0.06
C PRO A 286 4.49 0.73 0.42
N GLY A 287 5.06 0.43 1.59
CA GLY A 287 5.45 -0.94 1.96
C GLY A 287 4.30 -1.94 2.03
N LYS A 288 3.12 -1.49 2.47
CA LYS A 288 1.92 -2.32 2.67
C LYS A 288 0.87 -2.18 1.57
N ARG A 289 1.16 -1.41 0.54
CA ARG A 289 0.24 -1.18 -0.58
C ARG A 289 0.32 -2.32 -1.58
N MET A 290 -0.80 -2.61 -2.24
CA MET A 290 -0.86 -3.45 -3.42
C MET A 290 -1.82 -2.79 -4.42
N VAL A 291 -1.40 -2.72 -5.68
CA VAL A 291 -2.16 -2.12 -6.79
C VAL A 291 -2.17 -3.10 -7.95
N VAL A 292 -3.33 -3.36 -8.53
CA VAL A 292 -3.50 -4.09 -9.79
C VAL A 292 -3.94 -3.11 -10.86
N THR A 293 -3.12 -2.94 -11.89
CA THR A 293 -3.42 -2.07 -13.04
C THR A 293 -2.54 -2.43 -14.22
N SER A 294 -2.49 -1.61 -15.27
CA SER A 294 -1.56 -1.75 -16.40
C SER A 294 -0.55 -0.61 -16.41
N TYR A 295 0.70 -0.86 -16.82
CA TYR A 295 1.72 0.20 -16.85
C TYR A 295 1.31 1.40 -17.70
N ARG A 296 0.64 1.15 -18.83
CA ARG A 296 0.14 2.18 -19.75
C ARG A 296 -1.13 2.88 -19.27
N ASN A 297 -1.70 2.45 -18.14
CA ASN A 297 -2.78 3.17 -17.47
C ASN A 297 -2.23 4.32 -16.60
N LEU A 298 -0.95 4.27 -16.24
CA LEU A 298 -0.28 5.29 -15.44
C LEU A 298 0.43 6.28 -16.37
N SER A 299 0.19 7.56 -16.12
CA SER A 299 0.73 8.65 -16.92
C SER A 299 1.31 9.76 -16.04
N VAL A 300 2.35 10.43 -16.54
CA VAL A 300 2.81 11.72 -16.02
C VAL A 300 2.61 12.76 -17.10
N TYR A 301 1.76 13.74 -16.82
CA TYR A 301 1.50 14.84 -17.73
C TYR A 301 2.49 15.95 -17.48
N ASN A 302 3.00 16.54 -18.55
CA ASN A 302 3.82 17.73 -18.50
C ASN A 302 3.23 18.80 -19.41
N GLN A 303 3.40 20.06 -19.07
CA GLN A 303 3.05 21.09 -20.04
C GLN A 303 4.11 21.18 -21.15
N ARG A 304 3.64 21.28 -22.39
CA ARG A 304 4.48 21.49 -23.57
C ARG A 304 5.16 22.85 -23.50
N GLY A 305 6.47 22.90 -23.78
CA GLY A 305 7.20 24.16 -23.98
C GLY A 305 7.44 25.02 -22.73
N THR A 306 7.08 24.58 -21.52
CA THR A 306 7.30 25.36 -20.29
C THR A 306 8.53 24.92 -19.50
N LYS A 307 9.16 23.81 -19.89
CA LYS A 307 10.29 23.21 -19.17
C LYS A 307 11.49 24.16 -19.17
N ARG A 308 12.05 24.41 -17.99
CA ARG A 308 13.17 25.34 -17.77
C ARG A 308 14.31 24.67 -17.02
N ARG A 309 15.54 25.07 -17.32
CA ARG A 309 16.74 24.58 -16.63
C ARG A 309 17.66 25.71 -16.19
N LYS A 310 18.39 25.45 -15.13
CA LYS A 310 19.49 26.29 -14.64
C LYS A 310 20.60 25.39 -14.13
N VAL A 311 21.85 25.74 -14.43
CA VAL A 311 23.02 25.03 -13.91
C VAL A 311 24.00 26.06 -13.37
N LYS A 312 24.12 26.12 -12.05
CA LYS A 312 24.92 27.14 -11.36
C LYS A 312 25.96 26.46 -10.48
N ASP A 313 27.22 26.86 -10.67
CA ASP A 313 28.26 26.64 -9.68
C ASP A 313 28.05 27.65 -8.54
N ASN A 314 27.70 27.15 -7.36
CA ASN A 314 27.34 27.95 -6.21
C ASN A 314 28.51 27.95 -5.23
N ASP A 315 29.36 28.96 -5.35
CA ASP A 315 30.56 29.12 -4.52
C ASP A 315 30.21 29.33 -3.04
N ASP A 316 29.13 30.07 -2.74
CA ASP A 316 28.68 30.32 -1.36
C ASP A 316 28.27 29.03 -0.63
N LYS A 317 27.82 28.02 -1.38
CA LYS A 317 27.36 26.72 -0.85
C LYS A 317 28.28 25.55 -1.23
N ALA A 318 29.45 25.85 -1.80
CA ALA A 318 30.46 24.87 -2.22
C ALA A 318 29.89 23.66 -3.02
N ARG A 319 28.99 23.94 -3.99
CA ARG A 319 28.26 22.90 -4.72
C ARG A 319 27.82 23.34 -6.12
N LEU A 320 27.66 22.36 -7.01
CA LEU A 320 26.98 22.54 -8.30
C LEU A 320 25.48 22.29 -8.09
N GLU A 321 24.66 23.22 -8.58
CA GLU A 321 23.20 23.16 -8.54
C GLU A 321 22.67 22.99 -9.96
N SER A 322 21.95 21.89 -10.21
CA SER A 322 21.20 21.68 -11.44
C SER A 322 19.71 21.73 -11.13
N THR A 323 19.04 22.73 -11.65
CA THR A 323 17.62 22.98 -11.45
C THR A 323 16.83 22.59 -12.71
N TYR A 324 15.66 22.00 -12.52
CA TYR A 324 14.72 21.62 -13.55
C TYR A 324 13.30 21.97 -13.11
N TRP A 325 12.71 22.94 -13.79
CA TRP A 325 11.37 23.46 -13.52
C TRP A 325 10.41 23.02 -14.61
N ARG A 326 9.20 22.59 -14.22
CA ARG A 326 8.15 22.12 -15.12
C ARG A 326 6.78 22.23 -14.45
N MET A 327 5.75 22.24 -15.27
CA MET A 327 4.37 22.00 -14.85
C MET A 327 4.08 20.52 -15.05
N GLU A 328 3.73 19.80 -13.98
CA GLU A 328 3.44 18.36 -14.04
C GLU A 328 2.21 17.94 -13.24
N ASP A 329 1.65 16.78 -13.61
CA ASP A 329 0.57 16.10 -12.89
C ASP A 329 0.68 14.58 -13.09
N TYR A 330 0.09 13.80 -12.19
CA TYR A 330 0.07 12.35 -12.22
C TYR A 330 -1.34 11.87 -12.53
N MET A 331 -1.49 11.13 -13.62
CA MET A 331 -2.79 10.76 -14.16
C MET A 331 -2.96 9.24 -14.23
N VAL A 332 -4.17 8.79 -13.93
CA VAL A 332 -4.65 7.44 -14.22
C VAL A 332 -5.70 7.56 -15.32
N GLU A 333 -5.42 6.98 -16.49
CA GLU A 333 -6.22 7.19 -17.71
C GLU A 333 -7.60 6.53 -17.60
N ASP A 334 -7.63 5.34 -16.99
CA ASP A 334 -8.81 4.54 -16.74
C ASP A 334 -8.86 4.16 -15.26
N LEU A 335 -9.76 4.82 -14.52
CA LEU A 335 -9.93 4.59 -13.09
C LEU A 335 -10.50 3.20 -12.81
N GLU A 336 -11.32 2.66 -13.70
CA GLU A 336 -11.94 1.33 -13.56
C GLU A 336 -10.95 0.18 -13.75
N LYS A 337 -9.76 0.50 -14.30
CA LYS A 337 -8.61 -0.40 -14.45
C LYS A 337 -7.56 -0.22 -13.35
N TYR A 338 -7.87 0.47 -12.25
CA TYR A 338 -6.97 0.65 -11.12
C TYR A 338 -7.63 0.11 -9.86
N ALA A 339 -7.16 -1.01 -9.32
CA ALA A 339 -7.65 -1.53 -8.04
C ALA A 339 -6.53 -1.54 -7.01
N ALA A 340 -6.76 -1.05 -5.79
CA ALA A 340 -5.72 -0.97 -4.78
C ALA A 340 -6.21 -1.23 -3.35
N TYR A 341 -5.30 -1.62 -2.47
CA TYR A 341 -5.47 -1.49 -1.03
C TYR A 341 -4.72 -0.26 -0.53
N ASP A 342 -5.34 0.51 0.37
CA ASP A 342 -4.64 1.58 1.10
C ASP A 342 -3.67 1.00 2.13
N GLU A 343 -2.42 1.46 2.11
CA GLU A 343 -1.37 0.98 3.01
C GLU A 343 -1.67 1.21 4.49
N ASN A 344 -2.50 2.20 4.82
CA ASN A 344 -2.84 2.53 6.21
C ASN A 344 -3.91 1.59 6.75
N SER A 345 -4.68 0.94 5.87
CA SER A 345 -5.70 -0.05 6.24
C SER A 345 -5.16 -1.48 6.25
N VAL A 346 -3.93 -1.71 5.77
CA VAL A 346 -3.32 -3.05 5.75
C VAL A 346 -2.45 -3.26 6.99
N ILE A 347 -2.75 -4.31 7.75
CA ILE A 347 -1.99 -4.76 8.91
C ILE A 347 -1.33 -6.10 8.57
N ILE A 348 -0.03 -6.20 8.80
CA ILE A 348 0.71 -7.45 8.63
C ILE A 348 0.70 -8.19 9.97
N GLY A 349 0.15 -9.40 9.97
CA GLY A 349 -0.06 -10.22 11.16
C GLY A 349 -1.55 -10.40 11.49
N PRO A 350 -1.85 -11.16 12.55
CA PRO A 350 -3.22 -11.46 12.94
C PRO A 350 -3.92 -10.25 13.58
N SER A 351 -5.25 -10.23 13.46
CA SER A 351 -6.12 -9.35 14.22
C SER A 351 -5.98 -9.62 15.71
N ASN A 352 -5.80 -8.56 16.49
CA ASN A 352 -5.87 -8.63 17.94
C ASN A 352 -7.33 -8.64 18.39
N SER A 353 -8.09 -9.66 18.00
CA SER A 353 -9.32 -9.98 18.71
C SER A 353 -8.92 -10.77 19.95
N ALA A 354 -8.84 -10.08 21.09
CA ALA A 354 -8.80 -10.77 22.37
C ALA A 354 -9.96 -11.78 22.40
N PRO A 355 -9.73 -13.06 22.77
CA PRO A 355 -10.81 -14.04 22.81
C PRO A 355 -11.95 -13.50 23.67
N ALA A 356 -13.19 -13.67 23.21
CA ALA A 356 -14.35 -13.18 23.95
C ALA A 356 -14.42 -13.87 25.31
N ALA A 357 -14.60 -13.08 26.38
CA ALA A 357 -14.79 -13.62 27.73
C ALA A 357 -16.07 -14.47 27.80
N PRO A 358 -16.13 -15.48 28.68
CA PRO A 358 -17.36 -16.24 28.91
C PRO A 358 -18.55 -15.35 29.24
N VAL A 359 -19.70 -15.62 28.63
CA VAL A 359 -20.97 -14.93 28.88
C VAL A 359 -21.98 -15.93 29.41
N ILE A 360 -22.46 -15.73 30.64
CA ILE A 360 -23.52 -16.55 31.22
C ILE A 360 -24.87 -16.01 30.73
N ALA A 361 -25.47 -16.71 29.76
CA ALA A 361 -26.77 -16.37 29.19
C ALA A 361 -27.92 -16.80 30.12
N THR A 362 -27.75 -17.91 30.84
CA THR A 362 -28.70 -18.36 31.86
C THR A 362 -27.94 -18.87 33.07
N PRO A 363 -27.97 -18.17 34.21
CA PRO A 363 -27.34 -18.62 35.44
C PRO A 363 -28.11 -19.81 36.05
N PRO A 364 -27.47 -20.60 36.94
CA PRO A 364 -28.18 -21.63 37.70
C PRO A 364 -29.29 -21.01 38.53
N SER A 365 -30.40 -21.73 38.67
CA SER A 365 -31.54 -21.33 39.48
C SER A 365 -31.49 -21.95 40.87
N ASP A 366 -32.03 -21.26 41.86
CA ASP A 366 -32.14 -21.75 43.23
C ASP A 366 -32.95 -23.06 43.27
N GLN A 367 -32.59 -23.96 44.19
CA GLN A 367 -33.25 -25.25 44.39
C GLN A 367 -33.60 -25.45 45.85
N THR A 368 -34.75 -26.08 46.10
CA THR A 368 -35.16 -26.51 47.44
C THR A 368 -35.48 -27.99 47.39
N VAL A 369 -34.77 -28.78 48.19
CA VAL A 369 -34.92 -30.24 48.25
C VAL A 369 -34.97 -30.71 49.70
N THR A 370 -35.54 -31.88 49.93
CA THR A 370 -35.45 -32.54 51.24
C THR A 370 -34.19 -33.40 51.31
N ALA A 371 -33.51 -33.45 52.46
CA ALA A 371 -32.30 -34.24 52.64
C ALA A 371 -32.50 -35.69 52.15
N GLY A 372 -31.60 -36.15 51.27
CA GLY A 372 -31.69 -37.45 50.59
C GLY A 372 -32.24 -37.40 49.16
N GLN A 373 -32.70 -36.23 48.69
CA GLN A 373 -33.04 -36.01 47.28
C GLN A 373 -31.84 -35.44 46.50
N THR A 374 -31.83 -35.68 45.19
CA THR A 374 -30.83 -35.07 44.28
C THR A 374 -31.25 -33.65 43.93
N ALA A 375 -30.34 -32.69 44.06
CA ALA A 375 -30.52 -31.32 43.55
C ALA A 375 -29.78 -31.17 42.22
N SER A 376 -30.44 -30.62 41.20
CA SER A 376 -29.87 -30.43 39.86
C SER A 376 -29.72 -28.95 39.54
N PHE A 377 -28.54 -28.54 39.09
CA PHE A 377 -28.22 -27.20 38.62
C PHE A 377 -27.71 -27.28 37.17
N SER A 378 -28.01 -26.25 36.38
CA SER A 378 -27.49 -26.11 35.02
C SER A 378 -27.14 -24.65 34.73
N VAL A 379 -26.18 -24.43 33.84
CA VAL A 379 -25.80 -23.10 33.35
C VAL A 379 -25.79 -23.12 31.82
N ILE A 380 -26.25 -22.04 31.19
CA ILE A 380 -26.06 -21.81 29.75
C ILE A 380 -25.06 -20.67 29.61
N ALA A 381 -23.89 -20.98 29.07
CA ALA A 381 -22.82 -20.02 28.87
C ALA A 381 -22.23 -20.12 27.45
N GLU A 382 -21.88 -18.99 26.88
CA GLU A 382 -21.17 -18.86 25.60
C GLU A 382 -19.70 -18.59 25.86
N ASN A 383 -18.83 -18.99 24.93
CA ASN A 383 -17.37 -18.85 25.01
C ASN A 383 -16.72 -19.53 26.24
N THR A 384 -17.37 -20.54 26.80
CA THR A 384 -16.86 -21.37 27.91
C THR A 384 -16.22 -22.64 27.36
N THR A 385 -14.99 -22.93 27.79
CA THR A 385 -14.25 -24.15 27.46
C THR A 385 -14.24 -25.15 28.62
N SER A 386 -14.35 -24.67 29.86
CA SER A 386 -14.48 -25.52 31.05
C SER A 386 -15.34 -24.89 32.16
N TYR A 387 -15.85 -25.73 33.04
CA TYR A 387 -16.71 -25.40 34.17
C TYR A 387 -16.09 -25.89 35.48
N GLU A 388 -16.05 -25.01 36.47
CA GLU A 388 -15.70 -25.38 37.84
C GLU A 388 -16.89 -25.08 38.76
N TRP A 389 -17.36 -26.10 39.48
CA TRP A 389 -18.44 -25.96 40.44
C TRP A 389 -17.90 -25.99 41.86
N THR A 390 -18.44 -25.13 42.72
CA THR A 390 -18.17 -25.17 44.17
C THR A 390 -19.47 -25.16 44.96
N LEU A 391 -19.52 -26.00 46.00
CA LEU A 391 -20.52 -25.94 47.06
C LEU A 391 -19.89 -25.22 48.25
N ASP A 392 -20.46 -24.06 48.59
CA ASP A 392 -19.88 -23.02 49.43
C ASP A 392 -18.47 -22.63 48.97
N THR A 393 -17.46 -23.31 49.51
CA THR A 393 -16.04 -23.09 49.17
C THR A 393 -15.34 -24.36 48.69
N ALA A 394 -16.01 -25.51 48.74
CA ALA A 394 -15.45 -26.80 48.35
C ALA A 394 -15.74 -27.10 46.87
N PRO A 395 -14.74 -27.51 46.07
CA PRO A 395 -14.98 -28.00 44.72
C PRO A 395 -15.94 -29.20 44.71
N THR A 396 -16.85 -29.21 43.74
CA THR A 396 -17.84 -30.28 43.55
C THR A 396 -18.09 -30.53 42.06
N GLY A 397 -18.77 -31.62 41.73
CA GLY A 397 -19.16 -31.92 40.35
C GLY A 397 -18.02 -32.28 39.42
N THR A 398 -18.27 -32.05 38.13
CA THR A 398 -17.33 -32.32 37.02
C THR A 398 -17.28 -31.11 36.10
N ASP A 399 -16.33 -31.12 35.16
CA ASP A 399 -16.24 -30.14 34.09
C ASP A 399 -17.40 -30.29 33.10
N SER A 400 -18.57 -29.77 33.50
CA SER A 400 -19.84 -29.92 32.78
C SER A 400 -20.75 -28.73 33.09
N ALA A 401 -21.58 -28.36 32.12
CA ALA A 401 -22.61 -27.33 32.27
C ALA A 401 -23.72 -27.72 33.27
N ASN A 402 -23.78 -28.99 33.67
CA ASN A 402 -24.76 -29.53 34.62
C ASN A 402 -24.05 -30.07 35.87
N LEU A 403 -24.66 -29.83 37.03
CA LEU A 403 -24.24 -30.33 38.33
C LEU A 403 -25.41 -31.07 38.99
N GLU A 404 -25.16 -32.29 39.45
CA GLU A 404 -26.07 -33.03 40.33
C GLU A 404 -25.41 -33.20 41.71
N LEU A 405 -26.14 -32.86 42.76
CA LEU A 405 -25.69 -32.97 44.15
C LEU A 405 -26.56 -33.98 44.91
N ASP A 406 -25.90 -34.95 45.55
CA ASP A 406 -26.54 -35.83 46.52
C ASP A 406 -26.61 -35.15 47.89
N THR A 407 -27.83 -34.92 48.39
CA THR A 407 -28.04 -34.25 49.68
C THR A 407 -28.22 -35.21 50.86
N THR A 408 -28.00 -36.52 50.67
CA THR A 408 -28.21 -37.55 51.71
C THR A 408 -27.40 -37.30 52.98
N SER A 409 -26.19 -36.76 52.86
CA SER A 409 -25.31 -36.44 54.00
C SER A 409 -25.29 -34.95 54.37
N MET A 410 -26.17 -34.13 53.79
CA MET A 410 -26.22 -32.69 54.05
C MET A 410 -27.14 -32.37 55.23
N THR A 411 -26.76 -31.39 56.04
CA THR A 411 -27.63 -30.88 57.12
C THR A 411 -28.68 -29.93 56.57
N ALA A 412 -29.81 -29.79 57.26
CA ALA A 412 -30.81 -28.80 56.85
C ALA A 412 -30.22 -27.38 56.96
N GLY A 413 -30.41 -26.56 55.92
CA GLY A 413 -29.81 -25.23 55.80
C GLY A 413 -29.66 -24.77 54.35
N ASP A 414 -29.14 -23.56 54.20
CA ASP A 414 -28.87 -22.94 52.90
C ASP A 414 -27.39 -23.07 52.54
N TYR A 415 -27.12 -23.48 51.31
CA TYR A 415 -25.77 -23.65 50.75
C TYR A 415 -25.64 -22.82 49.48
N THR A 416 -24.43 -22.30 49.21
CA THR A 416 -24.16 -21.53 47.99
C THR A 416 -23.55 -22.42 46.93
N VAL A 417 -24.23 -22.58 45.80
CA VAL A 417 -23.69 -23.26 44.62
C VAL A 417 -23.14 -22.20 43.68
N LYS A 418 -21.85 -22.25 43.36
CA LYS A 418 -21.22 -21.35 42.40
C LYS A 418 -20.69 -22.13 41.20
N VAL A 419 -20.90 -21.60 40.01
CA VAL A 419 -20.22 -22.04 38.79
C VAL A 419 -19.29 -20.95 38.29
N THR A 420 -18.05 -21.33 38.01
CA THR A 420 -17.06 -20.51 37.32
C THR A 420 -16.91 -21.06 35.90
N CYS A 421 -17.43 -20.31 34.94
CA CYS A 421 -17.28 -20.58 33.51
C CYS A 421 -15.94 -20.00 33.05
N ILE A 422 -15.05 -20.84 32.55
CA ILE A 422 -13.69 -20.46 32.12
C ILE A 422 -13.60 -20.57 30.60
N GLY A 423 -12.96 -19.59 29.96
CA GLY A 423 -12.68 -19.57 28.54
C GLY A 423 -11.39 -18.83 28.24
N ASP A 424 -10.97 -18.82 26.97
CA ASP A 424 -9.71 -18.20 26.57
C ASP A 424 -9.68 -16.68 26.81
N GLY A 425 -10.86 -16.04 26.89
CA GLY A 425 -11.05 -14.62 27.20
C GLY A 425 -11.14 -14.27 28.68
N GLY A 426 -10.99 -15.23 29.59
CA GLY A 426 -11.10 -15.03 31.05
C GLY A 426 -12.15 -15.94 31.69
N SER A 427 -12.73 -15.54 32.82
CA SER A 427 -13.77 -16.31 33.51
C SER A 427 -14.95 -15.45 33.94
N LYS A 428 -16.11 -16.10 34.09
CA LYS A 428 -17.34 -15.48 34.60
C LYS A 428 -17.98 -16.41 35.63
N GLU A 429 -18.52 -15.82 36.70
CA GLU A 429 -19.12 -16.59 37.79
C GLU A 429 -20.63 -16.31 37.89
N ALA A 430 -21.39 -17.32 38.29
CA ALA A 430 -22.78 -17.19 38.72
C ALA A 430 -23.05 -18.09 39.93
N THR A 431 -24.02 -17.71 40.74
CA THR A 431 -24.38 -18.40 42.00
C THR A 431 -25.87 -18.71 42.05
N ALA A 432 -26.21 -19.81 42.71
CA ALA A 432 -27.56 -20.19 43.10
C ALA A 432 -27.57 -20.69 44.56
N THR A 433 -28.72 -20.62 45.22
CA THR A 433 -28.91 -21.14 46.58
C THR A 433 -29.54 -22.52 46.54
N LEU A 434 -28.95 -23.46 47.30
CA LEU A 434 -29.51 -24.76 47.60
C LEU A 434 -30.07 -24.75 49.02
N THR A 435 -31.39 -24.83 49.19
CA THR A 435 -32.04 -25.00 50.50
C THR A 435 -32.34 -26.47 50.72
N VAL A 436 -31.73 -27.06 51.75
CA VAL A 436 -31.99 -28.45 52.18
C VAL A 436 -32.95 -28.43 53.36
N ASN A 437 -34.13 -29.00 53.19
CA ASN A 437 -35.09 -29.21 54.28
C ASN A 437 -34.77 -30.50 55.04
N ALA A 438 -35.12 -30.53 56.33
CA ALA A 438 -35.04 -31.75 57.13
C ALA A 438 -35.92 -32.87 56.52
N ALA A 439 -35.40 -34.10 56.56
CA ALA A 439 -36.06 -35.31 56.04
C ALA A 439 -37.37 -35.64 56.75
#